data_AF-A0A1H1GD37-F1
#
_entry.id   AF-A0A1H1GD37-F1
#
_cell.length_a   1.000
_cell.length_b   1.000
_cell.length_c   1.000
_cell.angle_alpha   90.00
_cell.angle_beta   90.00
_cell.angle_gamma   90.00
#
_symmetry.space_group_name_H-M   'P 1'
#
loop_
_entity.id
_entity.type
_entity.pdbx_description
1 polymer ?
#
loop_
_entity_poly.entity_id
_entity_poly.type
_entity_poly.pdbx_seq_one_letter_code
_entity_poly.pdbx_strand_id
1 'polypeptide(L)'
;MLKKVVLGLGVGWLVLVLASYGVLYGIGALNYTTLHVTEYSPERMTEQYHWDGGRIAISDNERKRGKKTGFVSCEVRPENGEMRHIETQGRINVMHRDYEPWFTGSATMTCRDQVTVRSGTTLRIYELVNSRLGQLAFAVVGAVPFILALIWSTGLVRIRRR
;
A
#
# COMPACT_ATOMS: atom_id res chain seq x y z
N MET A 1 -31.39 9.70 28.35
CA MET A 1 -29.90 9.68 28.41
C MET A 1 -29.30 8.57 27.55
N LEU A 2 -29.81 7.33 27.61
CA LEU A 2 -29.29 6.18 26.86
C LEU A 2 -29.10 6.40 25.34
N LYS A 3 -30.06 7.06 24.68
CA LYS A 3 -29.97 7.37 23.23
C LYS A 3 -28.76 8.24 22.86
N LYS A 4 -28.40 9.22 23.71
CA LYS A 4 -27.24 10.10 23.49
C LYS A 4 -25.93 9.33 23.66
N VAL A 5 -25.89 8.41 24.62
CA VAL A 5 -24.73 7.54 24.88
C VAL A 5 -24.49 6.58 23.70
N VAL A 6 -25.55 5.93 23.20
CA VAL A 6 -25.45 5.02 22.04
C VAL A 6 -24.98 5.77 20.79
N LEU A 7 -25.49 6.98 20.56
CA LEU A 7 -25.06 7.80 19.42
C LEU A 7 -23.60 8.27 19.57
N GLY A 8 -23.19 8.66 20.78
CA GLY A 8 -21.79 8.99 21.08
C GLY A 8 -20.84 7.81 20.86
N LEU A 9 -21.23 6.59 21.25
CA LEU A 9 -20.47 5.36 20.99
C LEU A 9 -20.37 5.06 19.48
N GLY A 10 -21.46 5.25 18.73
CA GLY A 10 -21.46 5.07 17.27
C GLY A 10 -20.52 6.05 16.57
N VAL A 11 -20.52 7.32 16.97
CA VAL A 11 -19.58 8.34 16.43
C VAL A 11 -18.14 7.99 16.82
N GLY A 12 -17.91 7.62 18.09
CA GLY A 12 -16.58 7.21 18.56
C GLY A 12 -16.03 6.00 17.81
N TRP A 13 -16.88 5.01 17.53
CA TRP A 13 -16.53 3.85 16.70
C TRP A 13 -16.12 4.25 15.28
N LEU A 14 -16.90 5.11 14.64
CA LEU A 14 -16.62 5.56 13.28
C LEU A 14 -15.28 6.31 13.22
N VAL A 15 -15.01 7.17 14.20
CA VAL A 15 -13.71 7.85 14.33
C VAL A 15 -12.58 6.84 14.52
N LEU A 16 -12.77 5.81 15.35
CA LEU A 16 -11.77 4.78 15.59
C LEU A 16 -11.46 3.95 14.34
N VAL A 17 -12.49 3.57 13.58
CA VAL A 17 -12.32 2.85 12.30
C VAL A 17 -11.55 3.73 11.30
N LEU A 18 -11.93 5.01 11.16
CA LEU A 18 -11.22 5.95 10.28
C LEU A 18 -9.77 6.15 10.70
N ALA A 19 -9.50 6.28 12.00
CA ALA A 19 -8.15 6.40 12.53
C ALA A 19 -7.32 5.13 12.24
N SER A 20 -7.89 3.94 12.47
CA SER A 20 -7.22 2.66 12.18
C SER A 20 -6.90 2.50 10.69
N TYR A 21 -7.83 2.87 9.81
CA TYR A 21 -7.62 2.89 8.37
C TYR A 21 -6.51 3.87 7.97
N GLY A 22 -6.52 5.07 8.54
CA GLY A 22 -5.48 6.08 8.33
C GLY A 22 -4.10 5.60 8.76
N VAL A 23 -3.98 4.92 9.90
CA VAL A 23 -2.73 4.33 10.37
C VAL A 23 -2.25 3.24 9.43
N LEU A 24 -3.11 2.30 9.03
CA LEU A 24 -2.74 1.23 8.09
C LEU A 24 -2.34 1.77 6.72
N TYR A 25 -3.07 2.76 6.22
CA TYR A 25 -2.72 3.48 5.00
C TYR A 25 -1.37 4.17 5.15
N GLY A 26 -1.12 4.86 6.26
CA GLY A 26 0.16 5.50 6.57
C GLY A 26 1.31 4.49 6.59
N ILE A 27 1.15 3.34 7.24
CA ILE A 27 2.14 2.28 7.28
C ILE A 27 2.43 1.76 5.86
N GLY A 28 1.42 1.44 5.06
CA GLY A 28 1.64 0.94 3.69
C GLY A 28 2.19 2.01 2.73
N ALA A 29 1.80 3.27 2.92
CA ALA A 29 2.22 4.38 2.09
C ALA A 29 3.64 4.86 2.42
N LEU A 30 4.02 4.87 3.71
CA LEU A 30 5.25 5.47 4.24
C LEU A 30 6.35 4.46 4.59
N ASN A 31 6.03 3.20 4.92
CA ASN A 31 7.06 2.15 5.05
C ASN A 31 7.41 1.58 3.69
N TYR A 32 8.32 2.28 3.01
CA TYR A 32 8.92 1.85 1.78
C TYR A 32 10.42 2.14 1.80
N THR A 33 11.19 1.35 1.06
CA THR A 33 12.61 1.63 0.87
C THR A 33 12.77 2.46 -0.39
N THR A 34 13.29 3.69 -0.25
CA THR A 34 13.73 4.50 -1.39
C THR A 34 15.14 4.14 -1.76
N LEU A 35 15.35 3.76 -3.02
CA LEU A 35 16.69 3.66 -3.55
C LEU A 35 17.10 5.03 -4.09
N HIS A 36 18.05 5.64 -3.40
CA HIS A 36 18.62 6.91 -3.83
C HIS A 36 19.68 6.67 -4.88
N VAL A 37 19.74 7.58 -5.86
CA VAL A 37 20.80 7.56 -6.89
C VAL A 37 22.08 8.05 -6.22
N THR A 38 23.11 7.20 -6.21
CA THR A 38 24.45 7.54 -5.73
C THR A 38 25.35 7.67 -6.95
N GLU A 39 25.59 8.91 -7.42
CA GLU A 39 26.40 9.19 -8.62
C GLU A 39 27.92 9.09 -8.35
N TYR A 40 28.68 8.56 -9.33
CA TYR A 40 29.85 9.20 -10.01
C TYR A 40 30.50 8.25 -11.05
N SER A 41 29.82 8.01 -12.19
CA SER A 41 30.34 7.32 -13.40
C SER A 41 29.27 7.47 -14.52
N PRO A 42 29.59 7.43 -15.83
CA PRO A 42 28.61 7.64 -16.92
C PRO A 42 27.31 6.80 -16.87
N GLU A 43 27.25 5.74 -16.07
CA GLU A 43 26.00 5.05 -15.72
C GLU A 43 25.52 5.45 -14.33
N ARG A 44 24.45 6.24 -14.25
CA ARG A 44 23.74 6.53 -12.99
C ARG A 44 23.18 5.23 -12.43
N MET A 45 23.61 4.82 -11.25
CA MET A 45 23.08 3.67 -10.54
C MET A 45 22.59 4.06 -9.14
N THR A 46 21.55 3.38 -8.65
CA THR A 46 21.06 3.54 -7.29
C THR A 46 21.88 2.72 -6.30
N GLU A 47 21.70 3.02 -5.03
CA GLU A 47 22.09 2.14 -3.93
C GLU A 47 21.60 0.71 -4.15
N GLN A 48 22.41 -0.24 -3.68
CA GLN A 48 22.12 -1.66 -3.73
C GLN A 48 20.99 -2.00 -2.76
N TYR A 49 19.91 -2.59 -3.28
CA TYR A 49 18.82 -3.13 -2.47
C TYR A 49 18.98 -4.64 -2.30
N HIS A 50 18.90 -5.13 -1.06
CA HIS A 50 18.91 -6.55 -0.79
C HIS A 50 17.48 -7.11 -0.87
N TRP A 51 17.29 -8.11 -1.72
CA TRP A 51 16.01 -8.76 -1.97
C TRP A 51 16.06 -10.22 -1.50
N ASP A 52 15.42 -10.49 -0.36
CA ASP A 52 15.39 -11.80 0.30
C ASP A 52 14.46 -12.86 -0.37
N GLY A 53 14.18 -12.74 -1.67
CA GLY A 53 13.36 -13.70 -2.40
C GLY A 53 11.86 -13.70 -2.02
N GLY A 54 11.32 -12.59 -1.50
CA GLY A 54 9.88 -12.37 -1.32
C GLY A 54 9.21 -11.68 -2.52
N ARG A 55 7.88 -11.51 -2.52
CA ARG A 55 7.23 -10.61 -3.51
C ARG A 55 7.69 -9.17 -3.27
N ILE A 56 8.00 -8.44 -4.34
CA ILE A 56 8.32 -7.01 -4.30
C ILE A 56 7.41 -6.22 -5.22
N ALA A 57 7.20 -4.95 -4.89
CA ALA A 57 6.56 -3.99 -5.77
C ALA A 57 7.47 -2.78 -5.99
N ILE A 58 7.64 -2.40 -7.25
CA ILE A 58 8.46 -1.26 -7.65
C ILE A 58 7.54 -0.15 -8.17
N SER A 59 7.78 1.07 -7.68
CA SER A 59 7.07 2.27 -8.12
C SER A 59 8.08 3.38 -8.48
N ASP A 60 7.83 4.06 -9.60
CA ASP A 60 8.64 5.19 -10.08
C ASP A 60 8.23 6.48 -9.35
N ASN A 61 9.19 7.10 -8.65
CA ASN A 61 8.96 8.33 -7.89
C ASN A 61 8.97 9.59 -8.77
N GLU A 62 9.76 9.62 -9.84
CA GLU A 62 9.85 10.78 -10.72
C GLU A 62 8.61 10.92 -11.58
N ARG A 63 8.03 9.80 -12.00
CA ARG A 63 6.75 9.79 -12.69
C ARG A 63 5.59 10.18 -11.81
N LYS A 64 5.55 9.75 -10.54
CA LYS A 64 4.57 10.25 -9.56
C LYS A 64 4.62 11.78 -9.40
N ARG A 65 5.77 12.40 -9.67
CA ARG A 65 5.96 13.86 -9.64
C ARG A 65 5.78 14.53 -11.02
N GLY A 66 5.35 13.79 -12.04
CA GLY A 66 5.12 14.32 -13.40
C GLY A 66 6.39 14.71 -14.16
N LYS A 67 7.58 14.27 -13.72
CA LYS A 67 8.87 14.74 -14.25
C LYS A 67 9.47 13.88 -15.37
N LYS A 68 9.03 12.64 -15.53
CA LYS A 68 9.52 11.72 -16.58
C LYS A 68 8.39 10.94 -17.25
N THR A 69 8.59 10.68 -18.53
CA THR A 69 7.80 9.74 -19.34
C THR A 69 8.74 8.63 -19.80
N GLY A 70 8.67 7.46 -19.16
CA GLY A 70 9.58 6.34 -19.45
C GLY A 70 9.33 5.15 -18.51
N PHE A 71 9.98 4.02 -18.81
CA PHE A 71 10.05 2.85 -17.94
C PHE A 71 11.34 2.96 -17.13
N VAL A 72 11.29 2.66 -15.83
CA VAL A 72 12.51 2.53 -15.03
C VAL A 72 12.96 1.08 -15.11
N SER A 73 14.19 0.88 -15.58
CA SER A 73 14.83 -0.44 -15.62
C SER A 73 15.72 -0.64 -14.40
N CYS A 74 15.54 -1.78 -13.75
CA CYS A 74 16.35 -2.24 -12.64
C CYS A 74 16.98 -3.58 -12.99
N GLU A 75 18.25 -3.74 -12.65
CA GLU A 75 19.01 -4.96 -12.79
C GLU A 75 18.99 -5.70 -11.46
N VAL A 76 18.64 -6.99 -11.50
CA VAL A 76 18.59 -7.86 -10.33
C VAL A 76 19.57 -9.00 -10.53
N ARG A 77 20.51 -9.12 -9.60
CA ARG A 77 21.56 -10.15 -9.57
C ARG A 77 21.37 -11.05 -8.34
N PRO A 78 20.75 -12.23 -8.50
CA PRO A 78 20.67 -13.23 -7.45
C PRO A 78 22.04 -13.79 -7.09
N GLU A 79 22.20 -14.25 -5.84
CA GLU A 79 23.35 -15.08 -5.45
C GLU A 79 23.34 -16.41 -6.19
N ASN A 80 22.15 -17.01 -6.34
CA ASN A 80 21.92 -18.24 -7.06
C ASN A 80 20.79 -18.04 -8.08
N GLY A 81 21.15 -17.87 -9.34
CA GLY A 81 20.18 -17.74 -10.43
C GLY A 81 20.69 -16.85 -11.57
N GLU A 82 19.84 -16.71 -12.57
CA GLU A 82 20.13 -15.82 -13.71
C GLU A 82 19.81 -14.37 -13.35
N MET A 83 20.73 -13.49 -13.73
CA MET A 83 20.49 -12.05 -13.71
C MET A 83 19.33 -11.70 -14.65
N ARG A 84 18.43 -10.84 -14.20
CA ARG A 84 17.34 -10.32 -15.05
C ARG A 84 17.14 -8.83 -14.85
N HIS A 85 16.67 -8.21 -15.92
CA HIS A 85 16.19 -6.84 -15.92
C HIS A 85 14.69 -6.83 -15.65
N ILE A 86 14.26 -5.96 -14.74
CA ILE A 86 12.84 -5.74 -14.42
C ILE A 86 12.49 -4.27 -14.63
N GLU A 87 11.28 -4.01 -15.13
CA GLU A 87 10.88 -2.69 -15.60
C GLU A 87 9.57 -2.22 -14.98
N THR A 88 9.52 -0.99 -14.48
CA THR A 88 8.26 -0.40 -13.99
C THR A 88 7.25 -0.27 -15.13
N GLN A 89 5.95 -0.43 -14.85
CA GLN A 89 4.96 -0.36 -15.93
C GLN A 89 4.78 1.06 -16.47
N GLY A 90 4.89 1.23 -17.79
CA GLY A 90 4.74 2.50 -18.51
C GLY A 90 3.32 3.07 -18.59
N ARG A 91 2.32 2.54 -17.87
CA ARG A 91 0.95 3.10 -17.85
C ARG A 91 0.73 4.05 -16.68
N ILE A 92 0.18 5.23 -16.97
CA ILE A 92 0.03 6.36 -16.01
C ILE A 92 -0.81 5.97 -14.78
N ASN A 93 -1.72 5.00 -14.92
CA ASN A 93 -2.66 4.62 -13.87
C ASN A 93 -2.19 3.44 -13.00
N VAL A 94 -1.03 2.85 -13.29
CA VAL A 94 -0.49 1.72 -12.51
C VAL A 94 0.65 2.25 -11.65
N MET A 95 0.35 2.47 -10.37
CA MET A 95 1.26 3.11 -9.41
C MET A 95 2.43 2.20 -8.98
N HIS A 96 2.32 0.89 -9.17
CA HIS A 96 3.34 -0.10 -8.81
C HIS A 96 3.20 -1.37 -9.67
N ARG A 97 4.31 -2.09 -9.89
CA ARG A 97 4.32 -3.42 -10.53
C ARG A 97 4.91 -4.44 -9.58
N ASP A 98 4.22 -5.56 -9.46
CA ASP A 98 4.63 -6.66 -8.61
C ASP A 98 5.51 -7.65 -9.36
N TYR A 99 6.49 -8.19 -8.63
CA TYR A 99 7.42 -9.18 -9.11
C TYR A 99 7.51 -10.35 -8.13
N GLU A 100 7.33 -11.55 -8.68
CA GLU A 100 7.67 -12.78 -7.99
C GLU A 100 9.16 -13.11 -8.21
N PRO A 101 9.83 -13.67 -7.20
CA PRO A 101 11.22 -14.05 -7.32
C PRO A 101 11.36 -15.27 -8.23
N TRP A 102 12.31 -15.21 -9.16
CA TRP A 102 12.69 -16.33 -10.04
C TRP A 102 13.94 -17.07 -9.56
N PHE A 103 14.40 -16.75 -8.35
CA PHE A 103 15.64 -17.24 -7.75
C PHE A 103 15.36 -17.70 -6.32
N THR A 104 16.30 -18.45 -5.75
CA THR A 104 16.27 -18.90 -4.35
C THR A 104 17.39 -18.22 -3.57
N GLY A 105 17.07 -17.64 -2.42
CA GLY A 105 18.02 -16.89 -1.59
C GLY A 105 17.88 -15.39 -1.78
N SER A 106 18.98 -14.67 -1.60
CA SER A 106 19.07 -13.21 -1.73
C SER A 106 19.47 -12.77 -3.14
N ALA A 107 19.05 -11.57 -3.53
CA ALA A 107 19.50 -10.88 -4.73
C ALA A 107 19.84 -9.43 -4.44
N THR A 108 20.80 -8.89 -5.18
CA THR A 108 21.09 -7.46 -5.17
C THR A 108 20.38 -6.79 -6.33
N MET A 109 19.63 -5.73 -6.06
CA MET A 109 18.96 -4.94 -7.08
C MET A 109 19.57 -3.54 -7.18
N THR A 110 19.84 -3.10 -8.40
CA THR A 110 20.33 -1.77 -8.77
C THR A 110 19.45 -1.18 -9.87
N CYS A 111 19.09 0.08 -9.76
CA CYS A 111 18.25 0.78 -10.74
C CYS A 111 18.98 1.98 -11.32
N ARG A 112 18.60 2.41 -12.52
CA ARG A 112 19.17 3.64 -13.12
C ARG A 112 18.48 4.92 -12.64
N ASP A 113 17.25 4.81 -12.14
CA ASP A 113 16.46 5.93 -11.63
C ASP A 113 16.02 5.73 -10.19
N GLN A 114 15.59 6.81 -9.54
CA GLN A 114 15.08 6.76 -8.18
C GLN A 114 13.75 6.00 -8.11
N VAL A 115 13.78 4.80 -7.54
CA VAL A 115 12.59 3.97 -7.34
C VAL A 115 12.24 3.83 -5.86
N THR A 116 10.97 3.58 -5.62
CA THR A 116 10.46 3.11 -4.34
C THR A 116 10.17 1.61 -4.44
N VAL A 117 10.76 0.84 -3.55
CA VAL A 117 10.58 -0.61 -3.42
C VAL A 117 9.77 -0.91 -2.16
N ARG A 118 8.77 -1.78 -2.27
CA ARG A 118 8.02 -2.36 -1.15
C ARG A 118 8.16 -3.87 -1.18
N SER A 119 8.38 -4.49 -0.03
CA SER A 119 8.55 -5.94 0.08
C SER A 119 7.90 -6.49 1.36
N GLY A 120 7.58 -7.78 1.37
CA GLY A 120 7.08 -8.46 2.57
C GLY A 120 5.75 -7.89 3.08
N THR A 121 5.67 -7.62 4.38
CA THR A 121 4.43 -7.22 5.07
C THR A 121 3.92 -5.85 4.63
N THR A 122 4.81 -4.91 4.30
CA THR A 122 4.42 -3.56 3.88
C THR A 122 3.71 -3.59 2.53
N LEU A 123 4.16 -4.45 1.62
CA LEU A 123 3.48 -4.70 0.35
C LEU A 123 2.07 -5.28 0.57
N ARG A 124 1.93 -6.29 1.44
CA ARG A 124 0.61 -6.88 1.76
C ARG A 124 -0.38 -5.87 2.34
N ILE A 125 0.08 -5.02 3.26
CA ILE A 125 -0.76 -3.96 3.85
C ILE A 125 -1.17 -2.95 2.77
N TYR A 126 -0.23 -2.54 1.93
CA TYR A 126 -0.50 -1.60 0.84
C TYR A 126 -1.52 -2.17 -0.16
N GLU A 127 -1.36 -3.43 -0.58
CA GLU A 127 -2.34 -4.15 -1.42
C GLU A 127 -3.72 -4.20 -0.77
N LEU A 128 -3.78 -4.58 0.52
CA LEU A 128 -5.05 -4.71 1.24
C LEU A 128 -5.79 -3.38 1.31
N VAL A 129 -5.11 -2.32 1.74
CA VAL A 129 -5.73 -1.00 1.93
C VAL A 129 -6.12 -0.37 0.59
N ASN A 130 -5.36 -0.62 -0.48
CA ASN A 130 -5.65 -0.07 -1.80
C ASN A 130 -6.59 -0.96 -2.63
N SER A 131 -6.90 -2.17 -2.17
CA SER A 131 -7.85 -3.07 -2.83
C SER A 131 -9.29 -2.60 -2.64
N ARG A 132 -10.13 -2.80 -3.66
CA ARG A 132 -11.59 -2.54 -3.55
C ARG A 132 -12.21 -3.33 -2.40
N LEU A 133 -11.73 -4.54 -2.16
CA LEU A 133 -12.27 -5.43 -1.13
C LEU A 133 -11.92 -4.93 0.28
N GLY A 134 -10.68 -4.46 0.49
CA GLY A 134 -10.29 -3.80 1.73
C GLY A 134 -11.07 -2.51 1.96
N GLN A 135 -11.18 -1.65 0.94
CA GLN A 135 -11.99 -0.42 1.03
C GLN A 135 -13.45 -0.70 1.40
N LEU A 136 -14.07 -1.69 0.77
CA LEU A 136 -15.43 -2.14 1.10
C LEU A 136 -15.52 -2.70 2.53
N ALA A 137 -14.56 -3.52 2.94
CA ALA A 137 -14.54 -4.08 4.29
C ALA A 137 -14.47 -2.97 5.36
N PHE A 138 -13.57 -2.00 5.20
CA PHE A 138 -13.49 -0.85 6.11
C PHE A 138 -14.76 -0.01 6.10
N ALA A 139 -15.36 0.22 4.92
CA ALA A 139 -16.62 0.95 4.80
C ALA A 139 -17.76 0.24 5.54
N VAL A 140 -17.89 -1.08 5.38
CA VAL A 140 -18.93 -1.88 6.04
C VAL A 140 -18.72 -1.90 7.55
N VAL A 141 -17.49 -2.14 8.01
CA VAL A 141 -17.13 -2.18 9.45
C VAL A 141 -17.37 -0.83 10.12
N GLY A 142 -17.12 0.28 9.42
CA GLY A 142 -17.43 1.62 9.92
C GLY A 142 -18.93 1.95 9.90
N ALA A 143 -19.60 1.66 8.78
CA ALA A 143 -20.98 2.10 8.55
C ALA A 143 -22.01 1.27 9.34
N VAL A 144 -21.87 -0.05 9.42
CA VAL A 144 -22.91 -0.91 10.02
C VAL A 144 -23.19 -0.58 11.49
N PRO A 145 -22.18 -0.50 12.39
CA PRO A 145 -22.43 -0.18 13.79
C PRO A 145 -22.98 1.24 13.97
N PHE A 146 -22.54 2.19 13.14
CA PHE A 146 -23.03 3.56 13.16
C PHE A 146 -24.50 3.65 12.72
N ILE A 147 -24.87 2.96 11.63
CA ILE A 147 -26.25 2.89 11.14
C ILE A 147 -27.16 2.23 12.18
N LEU A 148 -26.70 1.16 12.83
CA LEU A 148 -27.46 0.52 13.93
C LEU A 148 -27.69 1.48 15.09
N ALA A 149 -26.67 2.25 15.50
CA ALA A 149 -26.80 3.27 16.52
C ALA A 149 -27.79 4.39 16.13
N LEU A 150 -27.78 4.80 14.85
CA LEU A 150 -28.75 5.77 14.30
C LEU A 150 -30.18 5.23 14.32
N ILE A 151 -30.42 4.01 13.84
CA ILE A 151 -31.75 3.39 13.85
C ILE A 151 -32.31 3.32 15.27
N TRP A 152 -31.48 2.91 16.23
CA TRP A 152 -31.89 2.74 17.63
C TRP A 152 -32.18 4.07 18.35
N SER A 153 -31.38 5.09 18.08
CA SER A 153 -31.54 6.43 18.68
C SER A 153 -32.74 7.19 18.11
N THR A 154 -32.94 7.15 16.80
CA THR A 154 -34.03 7.84 16.09
C THR A 154 -35.36 7.11 16.19
N GLY A 155 -35.36 5.81 16.52
CA GLY A 155 -36.58 5.01 16.63
C GLY A 155 -37.24 4.73 15.27
N LEU A 156 -36.45 4.76 14.19
CA LEU A 156 -36.89 4.49 12.81
C LEU A 156 -37.57 3.12 12.66
N VAL A 157 -37.23 2.17 13.52
CA VAL A 157 -38.01 0.95 13.72
C VAL A 157 -38.88 1.15 14.96
N ARG A 158 -40.15 1.58 14.76
CA ARG A 158 -41.20 1.34 15.75
C ARG A 158 -41.34 -0.19 15.85
N ILE A 159 -40.59 -0.80 16.75
CA ILE A 159 -40.90 -2.15 17.21
C ILE A 159 -42.29 -2.02 17.84
N ARG A 160 -43.31 -2.42 17.07
CA ARG A 160 -44.70 -2.53 17.53
C ARG A 160 -44.68 -3.55 18.65
N ARG A 161 -44.49 -3.09 19.90
CA ARG A 161 -44.74 -3.91 21.09
C ARG A 161 -46.21 -4.32 21.02
N ARG A 162 -46.46 -5.60 20.74
CA ARG A 162 -47.71 -6.26 21.12
C ARG A 162 -47.69 -6.48 22.62
#